data_AF-A0A2E8E582-F1
#
_entry.id   AF-A0A2E8E582-F1
#
_cell.length_a   1.000
_cell.length_b   1.000
_cell.length_c   1.000
_cell.angle_alpha   90.00
_cell.angle_beta   90.00
_cell.angle_gamma   90.00
#
_symmetry.space_group_name_H-M   'P 1'
#
loop_
_entity.id
_entity.type
_entity.pdbx_description
1 polymer ?
#
loop_
_entity_poly.entity_id
_entity_poly.type
_entity_poly.pdbx_seq_one_letter_code
_entity_poly.pdbx_strand_id
1 'polypeptide(L)'
;MKNAVLFAMLLTVYAGPARAQTSEDLINDAATPDDVLLHSLGYDRTSYSPLAQIDRSNVGRLVPIWNTSVISNSGELAAPVVHGGVMYVINGHWTFAIDVATGRQIWRTSVVYEEETSRAPFNRGAPTIYEGKLFRVTYDNRLLALDMATGEELWTRQFADPEEGYYATGAPIVANGVLISGMSGGESTTRGFLDGWDPDTGEKLWRRYTLPAPGEPGFETWPETGNAWEQGGGPTWRTGSYDPELDLVYWGTGNAEPYDPEPREALDSLYTSSVLAIRPKTGEIACFYQYTPNDVYDVDGTDEHLLADLEIDGVTRKVMIQANKNGFLYVLDRTDCTLIAAHPYVFVNWATHIDLATGRPVLTGLYRDFLAGEEVPIWPSRGTNAVPIARDPATGLVYINGWHVPRIQQLAPDREVRIGGNSTGVNNRFPDVEPGDLLGHFIAMDPLTGEKAWEVPLTDYPSAAGMLATGGGLVFTGLLTGEFLALDAATGETVWQFQTGSSVNATAVTYTHEGRQYVTVASGLGGFLANRYAAATMPTGGSVWTFALMP
;
A
#
# COMPACT_ATOMS: atom_id res chain seq x y z
N MET A 1 67.12 -17.02 7.32
CA MET A 1 67.10 -17.79 6.05
C MET A 1 66.62 -19.20 6.40
N LYS A 2 65.57 -19.83 5.88
CA LYS A 2 64.57 -19.56 4.84
C LYS A 2 63.35 -20.44 5.21
N ASN A 3 62.18 -19.85 5.38
CA ASN A 3 60.99 -19.97 4.52
C ASN A 3 60.21 -21.30 4.64
N ALA A 4 59.21 -21.31 5.52
CA ALA A 4 58.04 -22.16 5.39
C ALA A 4 56.99 -21.39 4.55
N VAL A 5 56.63 -21.94 3.40
CA VAL A 5 55.62 -21.37 2.49
C VAL A 5 54.25 -21.84 2.95
N LEU A 6 53.43 -20.90 3.41
CA LEU A 6 52.01 -21.10 3.71
C LEU A 6 51.25 -21.05 2.39
N PHE A 7 50.57 -22.14 2.02
CA PHE A 7 49.64 -22.16 0.89
C PHE A 7 48.32 -21.50 1.34
N ALA A 8 48.13 -20.23 0.98
CA ALA A 8 46.83 -19.57 1.07
C ALA A 8 45.98 -20.01 -0.13
N MET A 9 44.97 -20.85 0.09
CA MET A 9 43.91 -21.05 -0.89
C MET A 9 43.06 -19.78 -0.95
N LEU A 10 43.24 -18.98 -2.01
CA LEU A 10 42.27 -17.97 -2.39
C LEU A 10 41.01 -18.69 -2.89
N LEU A 11 39.98 -18.77 -2.03
CA LEU A 11 38.60 -18.94 -2.47
C LEU A 11 38.19 -17.66 -3.18
N THR A 12 38.37 -17.64 -4.49
CA THR A 12 37.74 -16.65 -5.37
C THR A 12 36.28 -17.04 -5.50
N VAL A 13 35.41 -16.40 -4.71
CA VAL A 13 33.97 -16.41 -4.97
C VAL A 13 33.80 -15.63 -6.27
N TYR A 14 33.55 -16.34 -7.36
CA TYR A 14 33.11 -15.76 -8.63
C TYR A 14 31.66 -15.33 -8.41
N ALA A 15 31.45 -14.13 -7.89
CA ALA A 15 30.19 -13.43 -8.09
C ALA A 15 30.15 -13.08 -9.58
N GLY A 16 29.36 -13.84 -10.35
CA GLY A 16 29.01 -13.41 -11.71
C GLY A 16 28.43 -11.98 -11.63
N PRO A 17 28.63 -11.13 -12.65
CA PRO A 17 28.05 -9.80 -12.63
C PRO A 17 26.54 -9.94 -12.48
N ALA A 18 26.00 -9.49 -11.34
CA ALA A 18 24.57 -9.32 -11.18
C ALA A 18 24.11 -8.38 -12.29
N ARG A 19 23.27 -8.88 -13.19
CA ARG A 19 22.74 -8.08 -14.30
C ARG A 19 21.74 -7.09 -13.72
N ALA A 20 21.90 -5.81 -14.04
CA ALA A 20 20.94 -4.78 -13.65
C ALA A 20 19.54 -5.08 -14.23
N GLN A 21 18.51 -4.74 -13.48
CA GLN A 21 17.11 -4.90 -13.87
C GLN A 21 16.79 -4.00 -15.07
N THR A 22 16.04 -4.53 -16.01
CA THR A 22 15.52 -3.82 -17.17
C THR A 22 14.01 -3.57 -17.04
N SER A 23 13.45 -2.72 -17.89
CA SER A 23 11.98 -2.57 -17.96
C SER A 23 11.27 -3.89 -18.25
N GLU A 24 11.89 -4.77 -19.03
CA GLU A 24 11.35 -6.10 -19.33
C GLU A 24 11.33 -6.99 -18.08
N ASP A 25 12.35 -6.90 -17.22
CA ASP A 25 12.36 -7.64 -15.95
C ASP A 25 11.22 -7.16 -15.04
N LEU A 26 10.98 -5.85 -14.96
CA LEU A 26 9.85 -5.30 -14.18
C LEU A 26 8.48 -5.73 -14.74
N ILE A 27 8.33 -5.80 -16.07
CA ILE A 27 7.10 -6.30 -16.72
C ILE A 27 6.88 -7.78 -16.37
N ASN A 28 7.94 -8.56 -16.29
CA ASN A 28 7.89 -10.00 -16.05
C ASN A 28 8.02 -10.40 -14.57
N ASP A 29 8.04 -9.45 -13.64
CA ASP A 29 8.31 -9.69 -12.21
C ASP A 29 7.43 -10.82 -11.63
N ALA A 30 6.12 -10.77 -11.86
CA ALA A 30 5.18 -11.80 -11.38
C ALA A 30 5.41 -13.20 -12.00
N ALA A 31 6.12 -13.29 -13.12
CA ALA A 31 6.42 -14.53 -13.82
C ALA A 31 7.77 -15.15 -13.41
N THR A 32 8.66 -14.39 -12.76
CA THR A 32 9.97 -14.86 -12.33
C THR A 32 9.98 -15.18 -10.84
N PRO A 33 10.04 -16.46 -10.44
CA PRO A 33 9.91 -16.82 -9.03
C PRO A 33 11.16 -16.48 -8.18
N ASP A 34 12.31 -16.23 -8.80
CA ASP A 34 13.57 -15.98 -8.08
C ASP A 34 13.67 -14.56 -7.51
N ASP A 35 12.95 -13.62 -8.12
CA ASP A 35 13.00 -12.20 -7.79
C ASP A 35 11.62 -11.69 -7.36
N VAL A 36 11.62 -10.58 -6.64
CA VAL A 36 10.45 -9.80 -6.24
C VAL A 36 10.83 -8.35 -6.43
N LEU A 37 10.60 -7.80 -7.62
CA LEU A 37 11.10 -6.51 -8.07
C LEU A 37 10.14 -5.36 -7.75
N LEU A 38 8.84 -5.64 -7.69
CA LEU A 38 7.79 -4.65 -7.46
C LEU A 38 6.99 -4.97 -6.20
N HIS A 39 6.52 -3.91 -5.54
CA HIS A 39 5.54 -4.04 -4.47
C HIS A 39 4.30 -4.76 -4.98
N SER A 40 3.83 -5.76 -4.22
CA SER A 40 2.66 -6.59 -4.56
C SER A 40 2.85 -7.55 -5.75
N LEU A 41 4.10 -7.90 -6.12
CA LEU A 41 4.48 -8.86 -7.17
C LEU A 41 3.91 -8.49 -8.56
N GLY A 42 4.68 -7.73 -9.35
CA GLY A 42 4.27 -7.27 -10.67
C GLY A 42 3.56 -5.92 -10.71
N TYR A 43 3.48 -5.36 -11.92
CA TYR A 43 2.76 -4.09 -12.16
C TYR A 43 1.24 -4.21 -12.02
N ASP A 44 0.71 -5.43 -12.16
CA ASP A 44 -0.69 -5.79 -11.98
C ASP A 44 -1.08 -5.96 -10.51
N ARG A 45 -0.09 -6.09 -9.60
CA ARG A 45 -0.27 -6.03 -8.14
C ARG A 45 -1.24 -7.07 -7.60
N THR A 46 -1.12 -8.27 -8.12
CA THR A 46 -2.01 -9.37 -7.73
C THR A 46 -1.67 -9.95 -6.36
N SER A 47 -0.51 -9.60 -5.79
CA SER A 47 0.05 -10.21 -4.58
C SER A 47 -0.04 -11.74 -4.63
N TYR A 48 0.19 -12.29 -5.82
CA TYR A 48 0.12 -13.71 -6.11
C TYR A 48 1.46 -14.21 -6.62
N SER A 49 1.93 -15.31 -6.04
CA SER A 49 3.07 -16.04 -6.57
C SER A 49 2.63 -17.41 -7.11
N PRO A 50 3.08 -17.81 -8.31
CA PRO A 50 2.79 -19.15 -8.82
C PRO A 50 3.53 -20.26 -8.07
N LEU A 51 4.43 -19.92 -7.13
CA LEU A 51 5.20 -20.88 -6.37
C LEU A 51 4.33 -21.78 -5.49
N ALA A 52 4.61 -23.08 -5.52
CA ALA A 52 3.82 -24.12 -4.85
C ALA A 52 4.69 -25.18 -4.14
N GLN A 53 5.98 -24.92 -3.90
CA GLN A 53 6.82 -25.86 -3.13
C GLN A 53 6.35 -25.91 -1.67
N ILE A 54 5.93 -24.76 -1.13
CA ILE A 54 5.20 -24.65 0.13
C ILE A 54 3.71 -24.71 -0.19
N ASP A 55 3.05 -25.73 0.32
CA ASP A 55 1.64 -26.03 0.04
C ASP A 55 0.92 -26.53 1.30
N ARG A 56 -0.39 -26.73 1.19
CA ARG A 56 -1.24 -27.23 2.29
C ARG A 56 -0.74 -28.53 2.93
N SER A 57 -0.11 -29.43 2.18
CA SER A 57 0.36 -30.72 2.68
C SER A 57 1.61 -30.60 3.55
N ASN A 58 2.36 -29.50 3.41
CA ASN A 58 3.69 -29.39 4.00
C ASN A 58 3.94 -28.10 4.80
N VAL A 59 3.07 -27.08 4.71
CA VAL A 59 3.22 -25.78 5.39
C VAL A 59 3.40 -25.92 6.91
N GLY A 60 2.82 -26.95 7.53
CA GLY A 60 3.04 -27.25 8.95
C GLY A 60 4.51 -27.51 9.35
N ARG A 61 5.41 -27.71 8.38
CA ARG A 61 6.86 -27.90 8.58
C ARG A 61 7.69 -26.63 8.32
N LEU A 62 7.03 -25.50 8.03
CA LEU A 62 7.70 -24.25 7.78
C LEU A 62 8.35 -23.72 9.08
N VAL A 63 9.63 -23.35 9.01
CA VAL A 63 10.41 -22.86 10.15
C VAL A 63 11.20 -21.60 9.78
N PRO A 64 11.51 -20.71 10.75
CA PRO A 64 12.41 -19.59 10.49
C PRO A 64 13.81 -20.11 10.18
N ILE A 65 14.39 -19.62 9.08
CA ILE A 65 15.77 -19.94 8.67
C ILE A 65 16.75 -18.89 9.20
N TRP A 66 16.33 -17.63 9.18
CA TRP A 66 17.06 -16.52 9.77
C TRP A 66 16.10 -15.38 10.14
N ASN A 67 16.58 -14.51 11.03
CA ASN A 67 15.98 -13.20 11.26
C ASN A 67 17.09 -12.14 11.27
N THR A 68 16.72 -10.92 10.90
CA THR A 68 17.63 -9.77 10.88
C THR A 68 16.92 -8.55 11.44
N SER A 69 17.48 -7.96 12.50
CA SER A 69 16.97 -6.69 13.02
C SER A 69 17.23 -5.54 12.05
N VAL A 70 16.23 -4.68 11.87
CA VAL A 70 16.29 -3.50 10.97
C VAL A 70 16.29 -2.17 11.74
N ILE A 71 16.65 -2.22 13.03
CA ILE A 71 16.99 -1.04 13.87
C ILE A 71 15.88 0.01 13.84
N SER A 72 14.68 -0.41 14.19
CA SER A 72 13.49 0.42 14.12
C SER A 72 12.62 0.24 15.33
N ASN A 73 12.08 1.37 15.81
CA ASN A 73 11.06 1.44 16.85
C ASN A 73 9.80 2.17 16.35
N SER A 74 9.70 2.40 15.03
CA SER A 74 8.66 3.22 14.40
C SER A 74 7.71 2.39 13.52
N GLY A 75 7.95 1.07 13.46
CA GLY A 75 7.15 0.08 12.75
C GLY A 75 7.74 -0.35 11.42
N GLU A 76 7.42 -1.59 11.04
CA GLU A 76 7.78 -2.17 9.75
C GLU A 76 6.52 -2.38 8.92
N LEU A 77 6.30 -1.49 7.95
CA LEU A 77 5.12 -1.48 7.08
C LEU A 77 5.48 -1.79 5.62
N ALA A 78 6.74 -1.63 5.24
CA ALA A 78 7.22 -1.88 3.88
C ALA A 78 7.46 -3.37 3.64
N ALA A 79 6.98 -3.87 2.50
CA ALA A 79 7.37 -5.16 1.99
C ALA A 79 8.83 -5.13 1.52
N PRO A 80 9.62 -6.19 1.75
CA PRO A 80 10.93 -6.36 1.12
C PRO A 80 10.82 -6.51 -0.41
N VAL A 81 11.92 -6.24 -1.10
CA VAL A 81 12.14 -6.55 -2.53
C VAL A 81 13.34 -7.47 -2.62
N VAL A 82 13.32 -8.44 -3.54
CA VAL A 82 14.41 -9.40 -3.75
C VAL A 82 14.89 -9.31 -5.19
N HIS A 83 16.19 -9.19 -5.38
CA HIS A 83 16.79 -9.30 -6.69
C HIS A 83 18.17 -9.96 -6.62
N GLY A 84 18.39 -10.99 -7.44
CA GLY A 84 19.72 -11.60 -7.60
C GLY A 84 20.30 -12.16 -6.30
N GLY A 85 19.46 -12.69 -5.42
CA GLY A 85 19.86 -13.21 -4.11
C GLY A 85 20.12 -12.14 -3.03
N VAL A 86 19.78 -10.88 -3.29
CA VAL A 86 19.85 -9.78 -2.32
C VAL A 86 18.45 -9.27 -2.03
N MET A 87 18.14 -9.11 -0.75
CA MET A 87 16.91 -8.52 -0.27
C MET A 87 17.14 -7.07 0.16
N TYR A 88 16.28 -6.18 -0.32
CA TYR A 88 16.27 -4.77 -0.01
C TYR A 88 15.09 -4.44 0.90
N VAL A 89 15.38 -3.78 2.01
CA VAL A 89 14.39 -3.46 3.06
C VAL A 89 14.53 -2.00 3.45
N ILE A 90 13.42 -1.28 3.57
CA ILE A 90 13.41 0.12 3.97
C ILE A 90 12.45 0.38 5.11
N ASN A 91 12.84 1.28 6.00
CA ASN A 91 11.97 1.86 7.02
C ASN A 91 12.19 3.38 7.10
N GLY A 92 11.65 4.03 8.13
CA GLY A 92 11.74 5.48 8.30
C GLY A 92 13.17 6.02 8.42
N HIS A 93 14.14 5.20 8.83
CA HIS A 93 15.50 5.66 9.12
C HIS A 93 16.59 4.99 8.29
N TRP A 94 16.30 3.85 7.68
CA TRP A 94 17.32 3.01 7.07
C TRP A 94 16.84 2.39 5.75
N THR A 95 17.81 2.16 4.88
CA THR A 95 17.75 1.24 3.75
C THR A 95 18.80 0.16 3.96
N PHE A 96 18.44 -1.11 3.79
CA PHE A 96 19.31 -2.26 3.98
C PHE A 96 19.41 -3.07 2.70
N ALA A 97 20.58 -3.67 2.46
CA ALA A 97 20.73 -4.84 1.61
C ALA A 97 21.13 -6.04 2.47
N ILE A 98 20.47 -7.17 2.27
CA ILE A 98 20.57 -8.39 3.07
C ILE A 98 20.76 -9.58 2.13
N ASP A 99 21.74 -10.42 2.41
CA ASP A 99 21.93 -11.68 1.68
C ASP A 99 20.79 -12.67 2.00
N VAL A 100 20.04 -13.14 1.00
CA VAL A 100 18.84 -13.97 1.24
C VAL A 100 19.16 -15.36 1.80
N ALA A 101 20.36 -15.88 1.53
CA ALA A 101 20.77 -17.21 1.97
C ALA A 101 21.08 -17.22 3.47
N THR A 102 21.69 -16.15 3.98
CA THR A 102 22.26 -16.10 5.33
C THR A 102 21.58 -15.12 6.28
N GLY A 103 20.79 -14.17 5.76
CA GLY A 103 20.25 -13.04 6.53
C GLY A 103 21.30 -11.99 6.89
N ARG A 104 22.54 -12.13 6.40
CA ARG A 104 23.62 -11.20 6.74
C ARG A 104 23.43 -9.87 6.02
N GLN A 105 23.46 -8.78 6.77
CA GLN A 105 23.51 -7.42 6.20
C GLN A 105 24.76 -7.27 5.33
N ILE A 106 24.56 -6.87 4.07
CA ILE A 106 25.63 -6.54 3.11
C ILE A 106 26.05 -5.09 3.33
N TRP A 107 25.08 -4.17 3.25
CA TRP A 107 25.25 -2.75 3.53
C TRP A 107 23.98 -2.18 4.16
N ARG A 108 24.10 -0.98 4.74
CA ARG A 108 22.95 -0.16 5.14
C ARG A 108 23.27 1.32 4.94
N THR A 109 22.25 2.10 4.63
CA THR A 109 22.33 3.55 4.41
C THR A 109 21.27 4.24 5.28
N SER A 110 21.68 5.23 6.06
CA SER A 110 20.75 6.02 6.89
C SER A 110 20.07 7.10 6.07
N VAL A 111 18.81 7.37 6.39
CA VAL A 111 18.12 8.60 5.98
C VAL A 111 18.51 9.73 6.93
N VAL A 112 19.07 10.81 6.40
CA VAL A 112 19.50 11.99 7.16
C VAL A 112 18.45 13.08 7.06
N TYR A 113 17.76 13.40 8.14
CA TYR A 113 16.78 14.49 8.21
C TYR A 113 17.48 15.80 8.59
N GLU A 114 17.21 16.89 7.85
CA GLU A 114 17.87 18.20 8.08
C GLU A 114 17.34 18.92 9.32
N GLU A 115 16.09 18.69 9.68
CA GLU A 115 15.43 19.22 10.87
C GLU A 115 14.82 18.11 11.72
N GLU A 116 14.52 18.43 12.98
CA GLU A 116 13.84 17.50 13.89
C GLU A 116 12.41 17.27 13.39
N THR A 117 12.17 16.14 12.72
CA THR A 117 10.86 15.78 12.20
C THR A 117 9.84 15.75 13.33
N SER A 118 8.70 16.46 13.17
CA SER A 118 7.66 16.58 14.21
C SER A 118 7.01 15.25 14.62
N ARG A 119 7.18 14.19 13.82
CA ARG A 119 6.70 12.82 14.07
C ARG A 119 7.81 11.82 13.79
N ALA A 120 7.78 10.68 14.49
CA ALA A 120 8.69 9.57 14.25
C ALA A 120 8.55 9.10 12.77
N PRO A 121 9.62 9.15 11.97
CA PRO A 121 9.58 8.75 10.57
C PRO A 121 9.22 7.27 10.41
N PHE A 122 8.39 6.98 9.41
CA PHE A 122 8.04 5.61 9.00
C PHE A 122 7.87 5.56 7.48
N ASN A 123 7.87 4.35 6.92
CA ASN A 123 7.67 4.14 5.49
C ASN A 123 6.77 2.93 5.23
N ARG A 124 5.88 3.02 4.25
CA ARG A 124 4.93 1.94 3.86
C ARG A 124 5.30 1.31 2.53
N GLY A 125 5.84 2.09 1.61
CA GLY A 125 6.28 1.62 0.31
C GLY A 125 7.46 0.68 0.41
N ALA A 126 7.48 -0.36 -0.42
CA ALA A 126 8.70 -1.10 -0.74
C ALA A 126 9.72 -0.18 -1.45
N PRO A 127 11.02 -0.50 -1.43
CA PRO A 127 11.96 0.16 -2.32
C PRO A 127 11.64 -0.19 -3.78
N THR A 128 11.85 0.73 -4.71
CA THR A 128 11.69 0.48 -6.14
C THR A 128 13.06 0.26 -6.75
N ILE A 129 13.23 -0.79 -7.54
CA ILE A 129 14.52 -1.10 -8.17
C ILE A 129 14.42 -0.96 -9.69
N TYR A 130 15.39 -0.29 -10.30
CA TYR A 130 15.46 -0.12 -11.75
C TYR A 130 16.88 0.22 -12.18
N GLU A 131 17.41 -0.52 -13.16
CA GLU A 131 18.75 -0.31 -13.75
C GLU A 131 19.88 -0.15 -12.72
N GLY A 132 19.90 -1.03 -11.71
CA GLY A 132 20.94 -1.04 -10.67
C GLY A 132 20.79 0.06 -9.62
N LYS A 133 19.66 0.78 -9.63
CA LYS A 133 19.34 1.84 -8.66
C LYS A 133 18.17 1.42 -7.78
N LEU A 134 18.22 1.82 -6.51
CA LEU A 134 17.14 1.70 -5.54
C LEU A 134 16.56 3.07 -5.27
N PHE A 135 15.26 3.23 -5.47
CA PHE A 135 14.52 4.44 -5.21
C PHE A 135 13.61 4.31 -4.00
N ARG A 136 13.49 5.41 -3.24
CA ARG A 136 12.54 5.54 -2.15
C ARG A 136 12.17 6.98 -1.92
N VAL A 137 11.01 7.19 -1.31
CA VAL A 137 10.69 8.46 -0.66
C VAL A 137 11.16 8.46 0.81
N THR A 138 11.27 9.65 1.39
CA THR A 138 11.49 9.86 2.81
C THR A 138 10.35 10.65 3.43
N TYR A 139 10.21 10.55 4.75
CA TYR A 139 9.10 11.17 5.47
C TYR A 139 9.05 12.69 5.28
N ASP A 140 10.22 13.33 5.10
CA ASP A 140 10.39 14.76 4.85
C ASP A 140 10.31 15.14 3.35
N ASN A 141 9.62 14.35 2.52
CA ASN A 141 9.36 14.65 1.09
C ASN A 141 10.60 14.76 0.21
N ARG A 142 11.57 13.86 0.39
CA ARG A 142 12.64 13.66 -0.59
C ARG A 142 12.45 12.37 -1.37
N LEU A 143 12.84 12.40 -2.64
CA LEU A 143 13.02 11.23 -3.49
C LEU A 143 14.52 10.96 -3.62
N LEU A 144 14.93 9.74 -3.27
CA LEU A 144 16.33 9.33 -3.24
C LEU A 144 16.56 8.23 -4.27
N ALA A 145 17.73 8.24 -4.90
CA ALA A 145 18.28 7.11 -5.63
C ALA A 145 19.60 6.67 -4.97
N LEU A 146 19.71 5.38 -4.69
CA LEU A 146 20.92 4.74 -4.19
C LEU A 146 21.46 3.76 -5.22
N ASP A 147 22.77 3.60 -5.29
CA ASP A 147 23.39 2.45 -5.97
C ASP A 147 23.01 1.16 -5.22
N MET A 148 22.45 0.18 -5.92
CA MET A 148 21.97 -1.05 -5.29
C MET A 148 23.08 -1.95 -4.74
N ALA A 149 24.29 -1.86 -5.29
CA ALA A 149 25.40 -2.70 -4.91
C ALA A 149 26.12 -2.14 -3.68
N THR A 150 26.23 -0.81 -3.56
CA THR A 150 27.01 -0.15 -2.51
C THR A 150 26.15 0.54 -1.44
N GLY A 151 24.92 0.92 -1.78
CA GLY A 151 24.07 1.75 -0.93
C GLY A 151 24.43 3.23 -0.96
N GLU A 152 25.38 3.66 -1.80
CA GLU A 152 25.77 5.07 -1.92
C GLU A 152 24.67 5.89 -2.58
N GLU A 153 24.44 7.11 -2.10
CA GLU A 153 23.48 8.04 -2.69
C GLU A 153 23.99 8.54 -4.05
N LEU A 154 23.18 8.32 -5.08
CA LEU A 154 23.44 8.81 -6.45
C LEU A 154 22.87 10.22 -6.63
N TRP A 155 21.64 10.44 -6.13
CA TRP A 155 21.00 11.74 -6.10
C TRP A 155 19.85 11.78 -5.08
N THR A 156 19.49 12.99 -4.67
CA THR A 156 18.32 13.28 -3.82
C THR A 156 17.59 14.53 -4.28
N ARG A 157 16.26 14.57 -4.12
CA ARG A 157 15.40 15.70 -4.53
C ARG A 157 14.31 15.97 -3.51
N GLN A 158 14.28 17.18 -2.96
CA GLN A 158 13.15 17.70 -2.20
C GLN A 158 11.98 17.99 -3.16
N PHE A 159 10.77 17.51 -2.85
CA PHE A 159 9.62 17.68 -3.74
C PHE A 159 8.41 18.40 -3.14
N ALA A 160 8.36 18.55 -1.82
CA ALA A 160 7.36 19.36 -1.13
C ALA A 160 7.88 19.84 0.22
N ASP A 161 7.30 20.90 0.76
CA ASP A 161 7.69 21.46 2.05
C ASP A 161 6.95 20.77 3.22
N PRO A 162 7.67 20.15 4.18
CA PRO A 162 7.04 19.61 5.39
C PRO A 162 6.29 20.65 6.24
N GLU A 163 6.70 21.93 6.20
CA GLU A 163 6.02 23.00 6.94
C GLU A 163 4.61 23.27 6.40
N GLU A 164 4.36 22.97 5.13
CA GLU A 164 3.03 23.05 4.50
C GLU A 164 2.15 21.82 4.82
N GLY A 165 2.67 20.84 5.57
CA GLY A 165 1.95 19.63 6.00
C GLY A 165 2.11 18.43 5.07
N TYR A 166 2.91 18.56 4.01
CA TYR A 166 3.25 17.44 3.15
C TYR A 166 4.18 16.47 3.90
N TYR A 167 4.00 15.18 3.68
CA TYR A 167 4.97 14.14 4.04
C TYR A 167 4.86 12.99 3.03
N ALA A 168 5.73 11.98 3.06
CA ALA A 168 5.65 10.89 2.09
C ALA A 168 5.95 9.51 2.69
N THR A 169 5.20 8.50 2.23
CA THR A 169 5.31 7.13 2.77
C THR A 169 5.12 6.00 1.75
N GLY A 170 4.58 6.30 0.56
CA GLY A 170 4.28 5.31 -0.48
C GLY A 170 5.53 4.87 -1.25
N ALA A 171 5.45 3.77 -2.00
CA ALA A 171 6.54 3.41 -2.90
C ALA A 171 6.42 4.24 -4.18
N PRO A 172 7.53 4.65 -4.79
CA PRO A 172 7.50 5.07 -6.17
C PRO A 172 7.29 3.87 -7.11
N ILE A 173 7.03 4.11 -8.39
CA ILE A 173 7.08 3.09 -9.44
C ILE A 173 7.87 3.63 -10.61
N VAL A 174 8.50 2.75 -11.40
CA VAL A 174 9.01 3.13 -12.72
C VAL A 174 8.01 2.63 -13.74
N ALA A 175 7.42 3.52 -14.53
CA ALA A 175 6.47 3.19 -15.60
C ALA A 175 6.90 3.87 -16.89
N ASN A 176 7.09 3.09 -17.96
CA ASN A 176 7.58 3.57 -19.26
C ASN A 176 8.83 4.49 -19.12
N GLY A 177 9.79 4.08 -18.29
CA GLY A 177 11.03 4.84 -18.03
C GLY A 177 10.85 6.15 -17.25
N VAL A 178 9.70 6.38 -16.62
CA VAL A 178 9.45 7.51 -15.71
C VAL A 178 9.31 6.98 -14.30
N LEU A 179 10.10 7.51 -13.37
CA LEU A 179 9.91 7.26 -11.95
C LEU A 179 8.76 8.15 -11.46
N ILE A 180 7.73 7.59 -10.84
CA ILE A 180 6.53 8.30 -10.40
C ILE A 180 6.39 8.15 -8.89
N SER A 181 6.16 9.26 -8.19
CA SER A 181 6.00 9.28 -6.73
C SER A 181 4.84 10.19 -6.30
N GLY A 182 4.19 9.81 -5.20
CA GLY A 182 3.12 10.59 -4.57
C GLY A 182 3.52 11.27 -3.26
N MET A 183 2.52 11.89 -2.64
CA MET A 183 2.62 12.56 -1.33
C MET A 183 1.49 12.13 -0.39
N SER A 184 1.70 12.40 0.88
CA SER A 184 0.75 12.31 1.99
C SER A 184 0.54 13.70 2.59
N GLY A 185 -0.49 13.84 3.44
CA GLY A 185 -0.86 15.12 4.03
C GLY A 185 -2.35 15.44 3.92
N GLY A 186 -3.19 14.42 3.66
CA GLY A 186 -4.63 14.56 3.49
C GLY A 186 -5.25 15.40 4.58
N GLU A 187 -4.98 15.11 5.85
CA GLU A 187 -5.57 15.82 6.99
C GLU A 187 -4.96 17.19 7.30
N SER A 188 -4.03 17.67 6.47
CA SER A 188 -3.39 18.99 6.57
C SER A 188 -3.82 19.88 5.40
N THR A 189 -3.43 21.15 5.43
CA THR A 189 -3.74 22.15 4.38
C THR A 189 -2.97 21.90 3.07
N THR A 190 -3.12 20.74 2.45
CA THR A 190 -2.36 20.32 1.26
C THR A 190 -3.25 20.17 0.03
N ARG A 191 -2.64 20.33 -1.15
CA ARG A 191 -3.22 19.96 -2.45
C ARG A 191 -2.45 18.76 -2.98
N GLY A 192 -3.12 17.62 -3.10
CA GLY A 192 -2.50 16.40 -3.58
C GLY A 192 -1.92 16.51 -4.98
N PHE A 193 -0.85 15.76 -5.23
CA PHE A 193 -0.22 15.69 -6.54
C PHE A 193 0.54 14.36 -6.75
N LEU A 194 0.88 14.08 -8.00
CA LEU A 194 1.90 13.13 -8.42
C LEU A 194 3.01 13.86 -9.15
N ASP A 195 4.24 13.41 -8.96
CA ASP A 195 5.38 13.87 -9.74
C ASP A 195 5.96 12.73 -10.58
N GLY A 196 6.32 13.04 -11.81
CA GLY A 196 7.12 12.19 -12.69
C GLY A 196 8.55 12.71 -12.76
N TRP A 197 9.51 11.78 -12.74
CA TRP A 197 10.93 12.05 -12.62
C TRP A 197 11.72 11.23 -13.63
N ASP A 198 12.83 11.80 -14.08
CA ASP A 198 13.88 11.06 -14.75
C ASP A 198 14.64 10.19 -13.72
N PRO A 199 14.70 8.86 -13.88
CA PRO A 199 15.30 7.97 -12.88
C PRO A 199 16.82 8.11 -12.76
N ASP A 200 17.51 8.62 -13.78
CA ASP A 200 18.97 8.73 -13.78
C ASP A 200 19.44 10.02 -13.09
N THR A 201 18.68 11.09 -13.27
CA THR A 201 19.07 12.44 -12.84
C THR A 201 18.24 12.99 -11.69
N GLY A 202 17.06 12.42 -11.44
CA GLY A 202 16.07 12.99 -10.52
C GLY A 202 15.49 14.32 -11.02
N GLU A 203 15.62 14.64 -12.32
CA GLU A 203 14.95 15.82 -12.88
C GLU A 203 13.43 15.61 -12.90
N LYS A 204 12.67 16.61 -12.46
CA LYS A 204 11.21 16.57 -12.50
C LYS A 204 10.73 16.76 -13.94
N LEU A 205 10.09 15.74 -14.50
CA LEU A 205 9.52 15.76 -15.85
C LEU A 205 8.15 16.42 -15.88
N TRP A 206 7.32 16.15 -14.87
CA TRP A 206 5.98 16.73 -14.75
C TRP A 206 5.48 16.69 -13.30
N ARG A 207 4.49 17.53 -13.00
CA ARG A 207 3.63 17.45 -11.81
C ARG A 207 2.17 17.41 -12.26
N ARG A 208 1.39 16.49 -11.69
CA ARG A 208 -0.06 16.41 -11.85
C ARG A 208 -0.72 16.62 -10.49
N TYR A 209 -1.36 17.77 -10.29
CA TYR A 209 -2.25 17.95 -9.15
C TYR A 209 -3.49 17.06 -9.29
N THR A 210 -3.97 16.50 -8.18
CA THR A 210 -5.17 15.67 -8.12
C THR A 210 -6.45 16.48 -8.00
N LEU A 211 -6.36 17.74 -7.59
CA LEU A 211 -7.47 18.67 -7.55
C LEU A 211 -7.32 19.64 -8.73
N PRO A 212 -8.35 19.90 -9.54
CA PRO A 212 -8.30 20.85 -10.64
C PRO A 212 -8.25 22.29 -10.12
N ALA A 213 -7.50 23.14 -10.81
CA ALA A 213 -7.52 24.59 -10.65
C ALA A 213 -8.59 25.22 -11.57
N PRO A 214 -8.97 26.50 -11.36
CA PRO A 214 -9.89 27.20 -12.25
C PRO A 214 -9.49 27.09 -13.72
N GLY A 215 -10.43 26.60 -14.55
CA GLY A 215 -10.22 26.38 -15.98
C GLY A 215 -9.72 24.97 -16.35
N GLU A 216 -9.42 24.12 -15.38
CA GLU A 216 -9.11 22.70 -15.61
C GLU A 216 -10.39 21.83 -15.55
N PRO A 217 -10.46 20.71 -16.31
CA PRO A 217 -11.60 19.79 -16.24
C PRO A 217 -11.84 19.26 -14.83
N GLY A 218 -13.10 19.26 -14.38
CA GLY A 218 -13.51 18.83 -13.04
C GLY A 218 -13.64 20.00 -12.04
N PHE A 219 -13.15 21.20 -12.38
CA PHE A 219 -13.26 22.37 -11.49
C PHE A 219 -14.71 22.78 -11.21
N GLU A 220 -15.65 22.45 -12.10
CA GLU A 220 -17.09 22.64 -11.88
C GLU A 220 -17.65 21.89 -10.65
N THR A 221 -16.84 21.03 -10.04
CA THR A 221 -17.15 20.31 -8.79
C THR A 221 -16.49 20.93 -7.55
N TRP A 222 -15.94 22.14 -7.67
CA TRP A 222 -15.39 22.94 -6.58
C TRP A 222 -16.05 24.33 -6.55
N PRO A 223 -16.02 25.02 -5.40
CA PRO A 223 -16.47 26.41 -5.31
C PRO A 223 -15.81 27.31 -6.36
N GLU A 224 -16.62 28.07 -7.10
CA GLU A 224 -16.12 29.03 -8.11
C GLU A 224 -15.33 30.19 -7.48
N THR A 225 -15.56 30.46 -6.19
CA THR A 225 -14.91 31.53 -5.44
C THR A 225 -14.13 30.96 -4.26
N GLY A 226 -13.05 31.63 -3.87
CA GLY A 226 -12.18 31.19 -2.78
C GLY A 226 -11.08 30.22 -3.23
N ASN A 227 -10.50 29.51 -2.27
CA ASN A 227 -9.32 28.67 -2.45
C ASN A 227 -9.47 27.26 -1.88
N ALA A 228 -10.70 26.74 -1.78
CA ALA A 228 -10.98 25.41 -1.23
C ALA A 228 -10.16 24.30 -1.93
N TRP A 229 -9.98 24.40 -3.26
CA TRP A 229 -9.19 23.45 -4.05
C TRP A 229 -7.67 23.52 -3.79
N GLU A 230 -7.15 24.61 -3.22
CA GLU A 230 -5.73 24.75 -2.88
C GLU A 230 -5.34 23.96 -1.62
N GLN A 231 -6.33 23.55 -0.81
CA GLN A 231 -6.14 22.86 0.46
C GLN A 231 -7.15 21.72 0.63
N GLY A 232 -7.68 21.21 -0.49
CA GLY A 232 -8.81 20.30 -0.49
C GLY A 232 -8.46 18.82 -0.30
N GLY A 233 -7.21 18.50 0.09
CA GLY A 233 -6.76 17.14 0.31
C GLY A 233 -6.35 16.43 -0.99
N GLY A 234 -6.99 15.27 -1.27
CA GLY A 234 -6.70 14.41 -2.42
C GLY A 234 -5.28 13.84 -2.50
N PRO A 235 -4.62 13.45 -1.39
CA PRO A 235 -3.24 12.96 -1.41
C PRO A 235 -3.08 11.65 -2.19
N THR A 236 -1.85 11.29 -2.54
CA THR A 236 -1.51 10.13 -3.39
C THR A 236 -0.59 9.15 -2.67
N TRP A 237 -0.86 8.92 -1.38
CA TRP A 237 0.09 8.38 -0.40
C TRP A 237 0.31 6.86 -0.45
N ARG A 238 -0.35 6.18 -1.40
CA ARG A 238 -0.19 4.76 -1.73
C ARG A 238 0.43 4.63 -3.11
N THR A 239 0.82 3.42 -3.47
CA THR A 239 1.51 3.16 -4.73
C THR A 239 0.49 2.79 -5.82
N GLY A 240 0.68 3.28 -7.05
CA GLY A 240 -0.17 2.91 -8.20
C GLY A 240 0.24 1.62 -8.91
N SER A 241 -0.66 1.05 -9.71
CA SER A 241 -0.39 -0.04 -10.67
C SER A 241 -0.09 0.49 -12.07
N TYR A 242 0.40 -0.37 -12.96
CA TYR A 242 0.74 0.01 -14.33
C TYR A 242 0.33 -1.08 -15.33
N ASP A 243 -0.34 -0.70 -16.41
CA ASP A 243 -0.55 -1.58 -17.55
C ASP A 243 0.38 -1.15 -18.70
N PRO A 244 1.43 -1.93 -19.01
CA PRO A 244 2.36 -1.60 -20.09
C PRO A 244 1.75 -1.74 -21.50
N GLU A 245 0.69 -2.53 -21.68
CA GLU A 245 0.01 -2.65 -22.98
C GLU A 245 -0.83 -1.41 -23.27
N LEU A 246 -1.47 -0.86 -22.25
CA LEU A 246 -2.28 0.35 -22.35
C LEU A 246 -1.46 1.63 -22.18
N ASP A 247 -0.24 1.55 -21.66
CA ASP A 247 0.61 2.68 -21.24
C ASP A 247 -0.15 3.62 -20.29
N LEU A 248 -0.73 3.02 -19.23
CA LEU A 248 -1.53 3.70 -18.21
C LEU A 248 -1.09 3.29 -16.81
N VAL A 249 -0.80 4.29 -15.98
CA VAL A 249 -0.63 4.13 -14.53
C VAL A 249 -1.97 4.42 -13.86
N TYR A 250 -2.40 3.56 -12.94
CA TYR A 250 -3.61 3.77 -12.15
C TYR A 250 -3.20 4.17 -10.74
N TRP A 251 -3.59 5.38 -10.34
CA TRP A 251 -3.22 5.91 -9.04
C TRP A 251 -4.45 6.42 -8.30
N GLY A 252 -4.63 5.94 -7.08
CA GLY A 252 -5.73 6.36 -6.22
C GLY A 252 -5.46 7.68 -5.49
N THR A 253 -6.50 8.47 -5.26
CA THR A 253 -6.44 9.75 -4.57
C THR A 253 -7.19 9.69 -3.23
N GLY A 254 -6.72 10.48 -2.27
CA GLY A 254 -7.20 10.44 -0.89
C GLY A 254 -8.45 11.26 -0.65
N ASN A 255 -8.79 11.38 0.63
CA ASN A 255 -9.97 12.08 1.13
C ASN A 255 -10.08 13.54 0.63
N ALA A 256 -11.29 14.08 0.68
CA ALA A 256 -11.50 15.53 0.57
C ALA A 256 -11.21 16.21 1.90
N GLU A 257 -10.78 17.47 1.86
CA GLU A 257 -10.66 18.34 3.04
C GLU A 257 -11.35 19.70 2.83
N PRO A 258 -11.91 20.29 3.89
CA PRO A 258 -12.21 19.65 5.17
C PRO A 258 -13.19 18.47 5.03
N TYR A 259 -13.26 17.58 6.04
CA TYR A 259 -14.36 16.60 6.15
C TYR A 259 -15.70 17.29 6.39
N ASP A 260 -15.69 18.47 7.01
CA ASP A 260 -16.79 19.41 6.92
C ASP A 260 -16.96 19.84 5.44
N PRO A 261 -18.09 19.54 4.80
CA PRO A 261 -18.28 19.86 3.40
C PRO A 261 -18.72 21.32 3.16
N GLU A 262 -19.07 22.10 4.19
CA GLU A 262 -19.55 23.48 4.02
C GLU A 262 -18.53 24.37 3.26
N PRO A 263 -17.22 24.38 3.60
CA PRO A 263 -16.23 25.17 2.87
C PRO A 263 -16.02 24.74 1.41
N ARG A 264 -16.47 23.52 1.04
CA ARG A 264 -16.47 22.99 -0.33
C ARG A 264 -17.84 23.08 -1.00
N GLU A 265 -18.78 23.81 -0.39
CA GLU A 265 -20.18 23.95 -0.84
C GLU A 265 -20.91 22.61 -1.02
N ALA A 266 -20.45 21.56 -0.32
CA ALA A 266 -20.93 20.19 -0.47
C ALA A 266 -20.93 19.66 -1.92
N LEU A 267 -20.01 20.16 -2.75
CA LEU A 267 -19.80 19.70 -4.13
C LEU A 267 -18.98 18.41 -4.18
N ASP A 268 -19.02 17.73 -5.33
CA ASP A 268 -18.37 16.44 -5.55
C ASP A 268 -16.85 16.44 -5.25
N SER A 269 -16.18 17.58 -5.40
CA SER A 269 -14.77 17.79 -5.05
C SER A 269 -13.80 16.90 -5.86
N LEU A 270 -13.95 16.85 -7.19
CA LEU A 270 -13.05 16.01 -8.02
C LEU A 270 -11.59 16.47 -7.92
N TYR A 271 -10.59 15.61 -7.91
CA TYR A 271 -10.66 14.17 -8.00
C TYR A 271 -10.30 13.57 -6.64
N THR A 272 -10.94 13.98 -5.54
CA THR A 272 -10.78 13.32 -4.23
C THR A 272 -11.45 11.95 -4.25
N SER A 273 -10.96 11.01 -3.44
CA SER A 273 -11.43 9.62 -3.33
C SER A 273 -11.74 9.01 -4.70
N SER A 274 -10.75 9.03 -5.58
CA SER A 274 -10.87 8.64 -6.99
C SER A 274 -9.73 7.73 -7.41
N VAL A 275 -9.87 7.07 -8.56
CA VAL A 275 -8.73 6.54 -9.33
C VAL A 275 -8.51 7.43 -10.54
N LEU A 276 -7.24 7.74 -10.83
CA LEU A 276 -6.81 8.41 -12.04
C LEU A 276 -6.00 7.44 -12.88
N ALA A 277 -6.42 7.22 -14.13
CA ALA A 277 -5.58 6.57 -15.14
C ALA A 277 -4.73 7.65 -15.84
N ILE A 278 -3.41 7.55 -15.75
CA ILE A 278 -2.46 8.60 -16.12
C ILE A 278 -1.45 8.08 -17.14
N ARG A 279 -1.14 8.91 -18.15
CA ARG A 279 -0.04 8.67 -19.09
C ARG A 279 1.31 8.87 -18.40
N PRO A 280 2.18 7.85 -18.29
CA PRO A 280 3.42 7.96 -17.51
C PRO A 280 4.35 9.07 -17.99
N LYS A 281 4.44 9.30 -19.31
CA LYS A 281 5.35 10.28 -19.91
C LYS A 281 4.93 11.74 -19.70
N THR A 282 3.64 12.02 -19.53
CA THR A 282 3.11 13.39 -19.54
C THR A 282 2.36 13.79 -18.28
N GLY A 283 1.96 12.81 -17.46
CA GLY A 283 1.08 13.04 -16.32
C GLY A 283 -0.36 13.37 -16.74
N GLU A 284 -0.75 13.21 -18.01
CA GLU A 284 -2.11 13.46 -18.49
C GLU A 284 -3.11 12.42 -17.95
N ILE A 285 -4.27 12.87 -17.47
CA ILE A 285 -5.36 12.00 -17.03
C ILE A 285 -6.13 11.51 -18.28
N ALA A 286 -6.14 10.20 -18.49
CA ALA A 286 -6.87 9.55 -19.58
C ALA A 286 -8.34 9.25 -19.20
N CYS A 287 -8.56 8.76 -17.97
CA CYS A 287 -9.88 8.55 -17.39
C CYS A 287 -9.82 8.62 -15.86
N PHE A 288 -10.98 8.70 -15.22
CA PHE A 288 -11.09 8.61 -13.77
C PHE A 288 -12.41 7.95 -13.36
N TYR A 289 -12.46 7.47 -12.11
CA TYR A 289 -13.70 7.13 -11.43
C TYR A 289 -13.63 7.65 -9.98
N GLN A 290 -14.68 8.33 -9.52
CA GLN A 290 -14.77 8.83 -8.15
C GLN A 290 -15.57 7.88 -7.27
N TYR A 291 -14.92 7.27 -6.28
CA TYR A 291 -15.51 6.31 -5.36
C TYR A 291 -16.46 6.96 -4.35
N THR A 292 -16.08 8.14 -3.84
CA THR A 292 -16.85 8.83 -2.81
C THR A 292 -16.91 10.32 -3.13
N PRO A 293 -17.91 10.74 -3.94
CA PRO A 293 -18.19 12.15 -4.19
C PRO A 293 -18.52 12.88 -2.88
N ASN A 294 -17.96 14.08 -2.72
CA ASN A 294 -18.10 14.89 -1.50
C ASN A 294 -17.77 14.09 -0.23
N ASP A 295 -16.58 13.50 -0.20
CA ASP A 295 -16.12 12.70 0.93
C ASP A 295 -16.13 13.50 2.25
N VAL A 296 -16.83 12.97 3.25
CA VAL A 296 -16.87 13.48 4.64
C VAL A 296 -16.38 12.42 5.63
N TYR A 297 -15.88 11.28 5.12
CA TYR A 297 -15.69 10.05 5.85
C TYR A 297 -14.22 9.60 5.94
N ASP A 298 -13.23 10.32 5.40
CA ASP A 298 -11.81 9.87 5.39
C ASP A 298 -11.68 8.47 4.75
N VAL A 299 -12.40 8.30 3.64
CA VAL A 299 -12.42 7.05 2.88
C VAL A 299 -11.66 7.27 1.58
N ASP A 300 -10.34 7.37 1.73
CA ASP A 300 -9.42 7.49 0.61
C ASP A 300 -9.65 6.41 -0.46
N GLY A 301 -9.59 6.81 -1.73
CA GLY A 301 -9.51 5.92 -2.88
C GLY A 301 -8.09 5.48 -3.22
N THR A 302 -7.13 5.64 -2.30
CA THR A 302 -5.70 5.44 -2.57
C THR A 302 -5.24 4.00 -2.59
N ASP A 303 -5.97 3.06 -1.97
CA ASP A 303 -5.52 1.67 -1.94
C ASP A 303 -5.32 1.09 -3.35
N GLU A 304 -4.42 0.12 -3.46
CA GLU A 304 -3.82 -0.27 -4.74
C GLU A 304 -4.84 -0.93 -5.68
N HIS A 305 -4.75 -0.60 -6.96
CA HIS A 305 -5.59 -1.17 -8.02
C HIS A 305 -4.95 -2.44 -8.56
N LEU A 306 -5.53 -3.59 -8.21
CA LEU A 306 -5.14 -4.89 -8.77
C LEU A 306 -5.66 -5.00 -10.20
N LEU A 307 -4.79 -5.28 -11.17
CA LEU A 307 -5.16 -5.43 -12.58
C LEU A 307 -5.37 -6.91 -12.90
N ALA A 308 -6.45 -7.22 -13.62
CA ALA A 308 -6.74 -8.59 -14.03
C ALA A 308 -7.53 -8.60 -15.34
N ASP A 309 -7.45 -9.70 -16.07
CA ASP A 309 -8.33 -9.95 -17.22
C ASP A 309 -9.41 -10.95 -16.78
N LEU A 310 -10.68 -10.57 -16.90
CA LEU A 310 -11.83 -11.37 -16.45
C LEU A 310 -12.78 -11.64 -17.60
N GLU A 311 -13.36 -12.84 -17.64
CA GLU A 311 -14.47 -13.15 -18.54
C GLU A 311 -15.77 -12.56 -17.99
N ILE A 312 -16.35 -11.59 -18.71
CA ILE A 312 -17.59 -10.91 -18.34
C ILE A 312 -18.53 -10.96 -19.53
N ASP A 313 -19.70 -11.57 -19.35
CA ASP A 313 -20.70 -11.80 -20.40
C ASP A 313 -20.12 -12.48 -21.67
N GLY A 314 -19.18 -13.41 -21.46
CA GLY A 314 -18.52 -14.18 -22.53
C GLY A 314 -17.46 -13.40 -23.31
N VAL A 315 -17.00 -12.26 -22.78
CA VAL A 315 -15.93 -11.44 -23.35
C VAL A 315 -14.88 -11.15 -22.30
N THR A 316 -13.61 -11.37 -22.64
CA THR A 316 -12.47 -10.95 -21.81
C THR A 316 -12.45 -9.43 -21.67
N ARG A 317 -12.54 -8.94 -20.44
CA ARG A 317 -12.42 -7.52 -20.09
C ARG A 317 -11.15 -7.28 -19.29
N LYS A 318 -10.45 -6.20 -19.62
CA LYS A 318 -9.31 -5.70 -18.87
C LYS A 318 -9.84 -4.89 -17.69
N VAL A 319 -9.77 -5.44 -16.48
CA VAL A 319 -10.33 -4.78 -15.29
C VAL A 319 -9.25 -4.31 -14.32
N MET A 320 -9.63 -3.38 -13.46
CA MET A 320 -8.96 -3.08 -12.21
C MET A 320 -9.90 -3.31 -11.03
N ILE A 321 -9.38 -3.88 -9.94
CA ILE A 321 -10.11 -4.26 -8.74
C ILE A 321 -9.53 -3.49 -7.55
N GLN A 322 -10.38 -2.91 -6.72
CA GLN A 322 -9.95 -2.20 -5.51
C GLN A 322 -10.90 -2.47 -4.34
N ALA A 323 -10.36 -2.99 -3.23
CA ALA A 323 -11.04 -2.97 -1.94
C ALA A 323 -10.87 -1.57 -1.35
N ASN A 324 -11.89 -0.72 -1.45
CA ASN A 324 -11.81 0.68 -1.08
C ASN A 324 -12.04 0.88 0.43
N LYS A 325 -11.38 1.88 1.03
CA LYS A 325 -11.62 2.27 2.42
C LYS A 325 -13.08 2.54 2.76
N ASN A 326 -13.92 2.87 1.79
CA ASN A 326 -15.34 3.09 1.99
C ASN A 326 -16.16 1.79 2.22
N GLY A 327 -15.52 0.62 2.14
CA GLY A 327 -16.10 -0.68 2.46
C GLY A 327 -16.70 -1.43 1.27
N PHE A 328 -16.60 -0.87 0.05
CA PHE A 328 -16.99 -1.53 -1.19
C PHE A 328 -15.77 -2.03 -1.98
N LEU A 329 -15.92 -3.20 -2.60
CA LEU A 329 -14.98 -3.81 -3.54
C LEU A 329 -15.45 -3.43 -4.94
N TYR A 330 -14.65 -2.65 -5.66
CA TYR A 330 -14.98 -2.16 -7.00
C TYR A 330 -14.27 -3.00 -8.06
N VAL A 331 -14.96 -3.23 -9.17
CA VAL A 331 -14.40 -3.69 -10.43
C VAL A 331 -14.71 -2.64 -11.48
N LEU A 332 -13.67 -2.09 -12.11
CA LEU A 332 -13.76 -1.08 -13.16
C LEU A 332 -13.11 -1.63 -14.43
N ASP A 333 -13.61 -1.28 -15.61
CA ASP A 333 -12.86 -1.47 -16.85
C ASP A 333 -11.65 -0.54 -16.82
N ARG A 334 -10.43 -1.07 -16.90
CA ARG A 334 -9.22 -0.25 -16.75
C ARG A 334 -8.89 0.54 -18.02
N THR A 335 -9.56 0.26 -19.15
CA THR A 335 -9.33 1.00 -20.40
C THR A 335 -9.99 2.38 -20.41
N ASP A 336 -11.11 2.54 -19.71
CA ASP A 336 -11.91 3.77 -19.69
C ASP A 336 -12.48 4.15 -18.31
N CYS A 337 -12.11 3.42 -17.26
CA CYS A 337 -12.53 3.61 -15.88
C CYS A 337 -14.03 3.36 -15.62
N THR A 338 -14.76 2.72 -16.55
CA THR A 338 -16.20 2.43 -16.40
C THR A 338 -16.46 1.44 -15.27
N LEU A 339 -17.47 1.72 -14.44
CA LEU A 339 -17.90 0.81 -13.37
C LEU A 339 -18.54 -0.47 -13.92
N ILE A 340 -18.06 -1.63 -13.45
CA ILE A 340 -18.59 -2.95 -13.78
C ILE A 340 -19.35 -3.54 -12.58
N ALA A 341 -18.73 -3.55 -11.40
CA ALA A 341 -19.33 -4.11 -10.18
C ALA A 341 -18.85 -3.34 -8.94
N ALA A 342 -19.71 -3.29 -7.92
CA ALA A 342 -19.35 -2.72 -6.62
C ALA A 342 -20.17 -3.36 -5.50
N HIS A 343 -19.50 -4.09 -4.60
CA HIS A 343 -20.16 -4.87 -3.55
C HIS A 343 -19.56 -4.56 -2.17
N PRO A 344 -20.38 -4.44 -1.12
CA PRO A 344 -19.84 -4.29 0.23
C PRO A 344 -19.07 -5.56 0.63
N TYR A 345 -17.80 -5.41 1.01
CA TYR A 345 -17.01 -6.54 1.53
C TYR A 345 -16.98 -6.56 3.07
N VAL A 346 -17.29 -5.43 3.70
CA VAL A 346 -17.49 -5.29 5.15
C VAL A 346 -18.84 -4.64 5.45
N PHE A 347 -19.18 -4.50 6.73
CA PHE A 347 -20.37 -3.76 7.14
C PHE A 347 -20.23 -2.27 6.80
N VAL A 348 -21.21 -1.74 6.08
CA VAL A 348 -21.29 -0.35 5.62
C VAL A 348 -22.62 0.25 6.04
N ASN A 349 -22.62 1.46 6.62
CA ASN A 349 -23.85 2.16 6.99
C ASN A 349 -24.03 3.55 6.35
N TRP A 350 -23.01 4.09 5.69
CA TRP A 350 -23.06 5.43 5.08
C TRP A 350 -23.77 5.43 3.71
N ALA A 351 -23.71 4.31 2.99
CA ALA A 351 -24.43 4.07 1.75
C ALA A 351 -25.11 2.69 1.74
N THR A 352 -26.25 2.58 1.06
CA THR A 352 -26.98 1.31 0.92
C THR A 352 -26.38 0.40 -0.16
N HIS A 353 -25.93 0.99 -1.26
CA HIS A 353 -25.29 0.33 -2.40
C HIS A 353 -24.66 1.38 -3.31
N ILE A 354 -23.90 0.93 -4.32
CA ILE A 354 -23.48 1.75 -5.46
C ILE A 354 -24.47 1.50 -6.60
N ASP A 355 -25.10 2.57 -7.09
CA ASP A 355 -26.01 2.50 -8.23
C ASP A 355 -25.19 2.38 -9.52
N LEU A 356 -25.28 1.23 -10.19
CA LEU A 356 -24.47 0.94 -11.39
C LEU A 356 -24.85 1.80 -12.61
N ALA A 357 -26.05 2.39 -12.64
CA ALA A 357 -26.48 3.23 -13.76
C ALA A 357 -25.84 4.62 -13.69
N THR A 358 -25.66 5.14 -12.48
CA THR A 358 -25.05 6.45 -12.22
C THR A 358 -23.58 6.37 -11.84
N GLY A 359 -23.12 5.21 -11.35
CA GLY A 359 -21.80 5.01 -10.77
C GLY A 359 -21.62 5.66 -9.40
N ARG A 360 -22.72 5.94 -8.66
CA ARG A 360 -22.68 6.74 -7.43
C ARG A 360 -23.21 5.98 -6.21
N PRO A 361 -22.68 6.25 -5.00
CA PRO A 361 -23.24 5.70 -3.78
C PRO A 361 -24.63 6.26 -3.50
N VAL A 362 -25.55 5.39 -3.10
CA VAL A 362 -26.89 5.76 -2.60
C VAL A 362 -26.81 5.94 -1.09
N LEU A 363 -26.64 7.20 -0.66
CA LEU A 363 -26.42 7.58 0.74
C LEU A 363 -27.59 7.20 1.66
N THR A 364 -27.28 6.86 2.91
CA THR A 364 -28.27 6.66 3.96
C THR A 364 -28.62 7.99 4.67
N GLY A 365 -29.52 7.92 5.67
CA GLY A 365 -29.82 9.06 6.53
C GLY A 365 -28.60 9.59 7.33
N LEU A 366 -27.55 8.77 7.49
CA LEU A 366 -26.34 9.11 8.25
C LEU A 366 -25.70 10.42 7.77
N TYR A 367 -25.66 10.65 6.45
CA TYR A 367 -25.07 11.86 5.88
C TYR A 367 -25.85 13.11 6.28
N ARG A 368 -27.19 13.06 6.20
CA ARG A 368 -28.06 14.16 6.63
C ARG A 368 -27.91 14.44 8.12
N ASP A 369 -27.86 13.40 8.94
CA ASP A 369 -27.76 13.53 10.40
C ASP A 369 -26.39 14.13 10.79
N PHE A 370 -25.31 13.75 10.10
CA PHE A 370 -23.99 14.39 10.23
C PHE A 370 -24.01 15.88 9.88
N LEU A 371 -24.64 16.27 8.76
CA LEU A 371 -24.78 17.68 8.37
C LEU A 371 -25.67 18.49 9.32
N ALA A 372 -26.57 17.83 10.06
CA ALA A 372 -27.33 18.47 11.13
C ALA A 372 -26.49 18.71 12.41
N GLY A 373 -25.21 18.34 12.40
CA GLY A 373 -24.29 18.47 13.53
C GLY A 373 -24.43 17.36 14.58
N GLU A 374 -25.12 16.26 14.26
CA GLU A 374 -25.24 15.12 15.17
C GLU A 374 -23.92 14.33 15.28
N GLU A 375 -23.70 13.68 16.42
CA GLU A 375 -22.62 12.71 16.56
C GLU A 375 -23.04 11.39 15.90
N VAL A 376 -22.35 11.00 14.84
CA VAL A 376 -22.69 9.83 14.01
C VAL A 376 -21.63 8.72 14.10
N PRO A 377 -22.03 7.43 14.19
CA PRO A 377 -21.12 6.30 14.03
C PRO A 377 -20.98 5.94 12.54
N ILE A 378 -19.82 6.19 11.95
CA ILE A 378 -19.52 5.85 10.56
C ILE A 378 -18.92 4.43 10.52
N TRP A 379 -19.54 3.57 9.72
CA TRP A 379 -19.09 2.20 9.45
C TRP A 379 -18.86 1.95 7.96
N PRO A 380 -17.72 1.34 7.59
CA PRO A 380 -16.55 1.16 8.45
C PRO A 380 -15.87 2.51 8.71
N SER A 381 -15.03 2.61 9.75
CA SER A 381 -14.09 3.74 9.85
C SER A 381 -13.16 3.79 8.64
N ARG A 382 -12.69 2.61 8.24
CA ARG A 382 -11.99 2.28 6.99
C ARG A 382 -12.27 0.80 6.74
N GLY A 383 -12.65 0.38 5.54
CA GLY A 383 -12.98 -1.02 5.25
C GLY A 383 -11.74 -1.91 5.15
N THR A 384 -10.67 -1.35 4.62
CA THR A 384 -9.29 -1.83 4.72
C THR A 384 -8.41 -0.59 4.79
N ASN A 385 -7.11 -0.72 5.04
CA ASN A 385 -6.23 0.44 5.02
C ASN A 385 -4.79 0.06 4.81
N ALA A 386 -4.19 0.65 3.79
CA ALA A 386 -2.75 0.69 3.63
C ALA A 386 -2.08 -0.68 3.52
N VAL A 387 -2.80 -1.69 3.04
CA VAL A 387 -2.29 -3.04 2.80
C VAL A 387 -2.81 -3.61 1.47
N PRO A 388 -1.98 -4.29 0.68
CA PRO A 388 -2.41 -4.98 -0.53
C PRO A 388 -3.41 -6.10 -0.24
N ILE A 389 -4.40 -6.22 -1.13
CA ILE A 389 -5.19 -7.43 -1.32
C ILE A 389 -4.41 -8.42 -2.19
N ALA A 390 -4.86 -9.68 -2.22
CA ALA A 390 -4.34 -10.69 -3.14
C ALA A 390 -5.44 -11.25 -4.02
N ARG A 391 -5.09 -11.75 -5.21
CA ARG A 391 -6.01 -12.49 -6.08
C ARG A 391 -5.37 -13.77 -6.55
N ASP A 392 -6.07 -14.89 -6.38
CA ASP A 392 -5.66 -16.15 -7.01
C ASP A 392 -6.32 -16.28 -8.39
N PRO A 393 -5.57 -16.25 -9.50
CA PRO A 393 -6.13 -16.38 -10.84
C PRO A 393 -6.77 -17.74 -11.11
N ALA A 394 -6.40 -18.80 -10.38
CA ALA A 394 -6.96 -20.13 -10.58
C ALA A 394 -8.38 -20.26 -10.00
N THR A 395 -8.65 -19.61 -8.88
CA THR A 395 -9.98 -19.61 -8.24
C THR A 395 -10.81 -18.38 -8.63
N GLY A 396 -10.17 -17.30 -9.07
CA GLY A 396 -10.81 -16.02 -9.34
C GLY A 396 -11.12 -15.19 -8.09
N LEU A 397 -10.83 -15.72 -6.90
CA LEU A 397 -11.14 -15.08 -5.63
C LEU A 397 -10.16 -13.97 -5.28
N VAL A 398 -10.68 -12.95 -4.60
CA VAL A 398 -9.90 -11.88 -3.99
C VAL A 398 -9.87 -12.08 -2.48
N TYR A 399 -8.68 -11.99 -1.90
CA TYR A 399 -8.42 -12.10 -0.47
C TYR A 399 -8.21 -10.73 0.15
N ILE A 400 -9.01 -10.40 1.16
CA ILE A 400 -9.10 -9.05 1.73
C ILE A 400 -8.92 -9.10 3.24
N ASN A 401 -8.14 -8.14 3.75
CA ASN A 401 -8.12 -7.77 5.15
C ASN A 401 -9.21 -6.72 5.41
N GLY A 402 -10.31 -7.13 6.04
CA GLY A 402 -11.46 -6.29 6.32
C GLY A 402 -11.47 -5.78 7.77
N TRP A 403 -11.82 -4.52 7.98
CA TRP A 403 -12.00 -3.94 9.30
C TRP A 403 -13.48 -3.86 9.68
N HIS A 404 -13.75 -4.07 10.96
CA HIS A 404 -15.05 -3.90 11.59
C HIS A 404 -14.90 -2.95 12.78
N VAL A 405 -14.51 -1.71 12.50
CA VAL A 405 -14.27 -0.68 13.52
C VAL A 405 -15.00 0.60 13.09
N PRO A 406 -15.78 1.28 13.95
CA PRO A 406 -16.41 2.54 13.61
C PRO A 406 -15.52 3.74 13.90
N ARG A 407 -15.79 4.85 13.21
CA ARG A 407 -15.36 6.17 13.64
C ARG A 407 -16.59 6.96 14.07
N ILE A 408 -16.59 7.43 15.31
CA ILE A 408 -17.60 8.37 15.79
C ILE A 408 -17.16 9.77 15.40
N GLN A 409 -18.01 10.50 14.70
CA GLN A 409 -17.67 11.81 14.13
C GLN A 409 -18.78 12.83 14.35
N GLN A 410 -18.38 14.08 14.56
CA GLN A 410 -19.27 15.25 14.65
C GLN A 410 -18.57 16.47 14.06
N LEU A 411 -19.33 17.40 13.45
CA LEU A 411 -18.81 18.70 13.03
C LEU A 411 -18.16 19.43 14.22
N ALA A 412 -17.00 20.03 13.99
CA ALA A 412 -16.32 20.84 14.98
C ALA A 412 -16.66 22.33 14.77
N PRO A 413 -16.61 23.16 15.83
CA PRO A 413 -16.63 24.60 15.66
C PRO A 413 -15.44 25.07 14.81
N ASP A 414 -15.61 26.16 14.08
CA ASP A 414 -14.55 26.80 13.29
C ASP A 414 -13.25 26.96 14.10
N ARG A 415 -12.15 26.60 13.46
CA ARG A 415 -10.80 26.78 14.00
C ARG A 415 -10.00 27.64 13.04
N GLU A 416 -9.04 28.37 13.60
CA GLU A 416 -8.04 29.07 12.80
C GLU A 416 -7.26 28.05 11.96
N VAL A 417 -7.34 28.17 10.64
CA VAL A 417 -6.56 27.37 9.70
C VAL A 417 -5.09 27.78 9.83
N ARG A 418 -4.23 26.80 10.06
CA ARG A 418 -2.78 26.98 10.12
C ARG A 418 -2.16 26.14 9.03
N ILE A 419 -1.29 26.77 8.22
CA ILE A 419 -0.52 26.05 7.20
C ILE A 419 0.22 24.88 7.87
N GLY A 420 0.09 23.69 7.27
CA GLY A 420 0.62 22.42 7.77
C GLY A 420 -0.11 21.81 8.97
N GLY A 421 -1.00 22.57 9.61
CA GLY A 421 -1.84 22.11 10.71
C GLY A 421 -2.98 21.21 10.24
N ASN A 422 -3.63 20.53 11.19
CA ASN A 422 -4.82 19.74 10.92
C ASN A 422 -5.98 20.63 10.45
N SER A 423 -6.66 20.23 9.37
CA SER A 423 -7.71 21.01 8.72
C SER A 423 -9.04 20.28 8.56
N THR A 424 -9.29 19.22 9.34
CA THR A 424 -10.43 18.30 9.08
C THR A 424 -11.83 18.86 9.35
N GLY A 425 -11.97 19.91 10.17
CA GLY A 425 -13.27 20.49 10.48
C GLY A 425 -14.20 19.60 11.34
N VAL A 426 -13.70 18.50 11.88
CA VAL A 426 -14.50 17.58 12.71
C VAL A 426 -13.82 17.21 14.01
N ASN A 427 -14.63 16.83 15.00
CA ASN A 427 -14.17 16.04 16.13
C ASN A 427 -14.46 14.57 15.83
N ASN A 428 -13.47 13.70 16.03
CA ASN A 428 -13.68 12.27 15.90
C ASN A 428 -13.02 11.49 17.04
N ARG A 429 -13.56 10.30 17.28
CA ARG A 429 -13.05 9.32 18.23
C ARG A 429 -13.40 7.92 17.75
N PHE A 430 -12.68 6.92 18.23
CA PHE A 430 -13.11 5.53 18.06
C PHE A 430 -13.53 5.02 19.44
N PRO A 431 -14.55 4.14 19.51
CA PRO A 431 -14.96 3.56 20.77
C PRO A 431 -13.85 2.71 21.37
N ASP A 432 -13.97 2.46 22.67
CA ASP A 432 -13.18 1.45 23.36
C ASP A 432 -13.55 0.05 22.82
N VAL A 433 -12.62 -0.88 22.92
CA VAL A 433 -12.78 -2.27 22.47
C VAL A 433 -12.80 -3.18 23.69
N GLU A 434 -13.79 -4.04 23.77
CA GLU A 434 -13.91 -5.09 24.77
C GLU A 434 -13.39 -6.44 24.24
N PRO A 435 -12.84 -7.32 25.09
CA PRO A 435 -12.42 -8.65 24.66
C PRO A 435 -13.57 -9.44 24.02
N GLY A 436 -13.35 -9.93 22.80
CA GLY A 436 -14.35 -10.67 22.04
C GLY A 436 -15.19 -9.82 21.08
N ASP A 437 -15.04 -8.50 21.10
CA ASP A 437 -15.63 -7.63 20.08
C ASP A 437 -15.13 -8.01 18.69
N LEU A 438 -16.01 -7.96 17.69
CA LEU A 438 -15.62 -8.15 16.30
C LEU A 438 -14.91 -6.90 15.77
N LEU A 439 -13.66 -7.04 15.36
CA LEU A 439 -12.79 -5.92 14.94
C LEU A 439 -12.39 -5.99 13.48
N GLY A 440 -12.59 -7.12 12.83
CA GLY A 440 -12.27 -7.30 11.42
C GLY A 440 -12.55 -8.71 10.93
N HIS A 441 -12.13 -8.96 9.71
CA HIS A 441 -12.28 -10.24 9.04
C HIS A 441 -11.13 -10.51 8.09
N PHE A 442 -10.76 -11.77 7.93
CA PHE A 442 -10.16 -12.23 6.68
C PHE A 442 -11.28 -12.69 5.75
N ILE A 443 -11.27 -12.27 4.49
CA ILE A 443 -12.36 -12.51 3.54
C ILE A 443 -11.78 -13.10 2.26
N ALA A 444 -12.45 -14.10 1.69
CA ALA A 444 -12.34 -14.43 0.28
C ALA A 444 -13.67 -14.20 -0.42
N MET A 445 -13.66 -13.47 -1.53
CA MET A 445 -14.86 -13.04 -2.23
C MET A 445 -14.66 -13.07 -3.74
N ASP A 446 -15.71 -13.43 -4.48
CA ASP A 446 -15.78 -13.21 -5.92
C ASP A 446 -16.00 -11.70 -6.19
N PRO A 447 -15.10 -11.04 -6.95
CA PRO A 447 -15.16 -9.59 -7.13
C PRO A 447 -16.34 -9.13 -8.01
N LEU A 448 -16.88 -9.98 -8.88
CA LEU A 448 -17.98 -9.65 -9.78
C LEU A 448 -19.34 -9.85 -9.12
N THR A 449 -19.51 -10.93 -8.34
CA THR A 449 -20.80 -11.27 -7.73
C THR A 449 -20.96 -10.73 -6.32
N GLY A 450 -19.85 -10.45 -5.63
CA GLY A 450 -19.87 -10.09 -4.22
C GLY A 450 -20.18 -11.28 -3.29
N GLU A 451 -20.15 -12.51 -3.81
CA GLU A 451 -20.32 -13.70 -2.97
C GLU A 451 -19.04 -13.95 -2.17
N LYS A 452 -19.16 -14.03 -0.84
CA LYS A 452 -18.06 -14.43 0.03
C LYS A 452 -17.95 -15.95 0.01
N ALA A 453 -16.84 -16.47 -0.50
CA ALA A 453 -16.51 -17.89 -0.39
C ALA A 453 -16.29 -18.30 1.07
N TRP A 454 -15.65 -17.41 1.84
CA TRP A 454 -15.52 -17.54 3.29
C TRP A 454 -15.21 -16.18 3.94
N GLU A 455 -15.48 -16.09 5.23
CA GLU A 455 -15.20 -14.93 6.07
C GLU A 455 -14.83 -15.41 7.49
N VAL A 456 -13.62 -15.08 7.94
CA VAL A 456 -13.09 -15.48 9.24
C VAL A 456 -13.06 -14.26 10.16
N PRO A 457 -13.82 -14.25 11.28
CA PRO A 457 -13.87 -13.11 12.17
C PRO A 457 -12.59 -12.93 12.99
N LEU A 458 -12.21 -11.68 13.20
CA LEU A 458 -11.12 -11.26 14.08
C LEU A 458 -11.71 -10.59 15.32
N THR A 459 -11.64 -11.26 16.47
CA THR A 459 -12.29 -10.81 17.71
C THR A 459 -11.35 -10.39 18.84
N ASP A 460 -10.04 -10.41 18.57
CA ASP A 460 -9.01 -10.04 19.55
C ASP A 460 -8.35 -8.72 19.13
N TYR A 461 -7.84 -8.68 17.89
CA TYR A 461 -7.29 -7.48 17.27
C TYR A 461 -7.76 -7.38 15.82
N PRO A 462 -8.01 -6.16 15.29
CA PRO A 462 -8.12 -6.00 13.84
C PRO A 462 -6.76 -6.32 13.20
N SER A 463 -6.72 -6.61 11.89
CA SER A 463 -5.46 -6.87 11.20
C SER A 463 -5.02 -5.68 10.35
N ALA A 464 -3.71 -5.49 10.23
CA ALA A 464 -3.07 -4.46 9.42
C ALA A 464 -1.98 -5.03 8.51
N ALA A 465 -2.06 -6.33 8.18
CA ALA A 465 -1.12 -6.99 7.28
C ALA A 465 -1.73 -7.19 5.90
N GLY A 466 -0.89 -7.11 4.86
CA GLY A 466 -1.27 -7.47 3.50
C GLY A 466 -1.54 -8.95 3.32
N MET A 467 -2.11 -9.28 2.17
CA MET A 467 -2.37 -10.65 1.75
C MET A 467 -1.35 -11.06 0.68
N LEU A 468 -0.81 -12.27 0.79
CA LEU A 468 0.02 -12.91 -0.24
C LEU A 468 -0.57 -14.29 -0.57
N ALA A 469 -1.12 -14.46 -1.76
CA ALA A 469 -1.62 -15.75 -2.23
C ALA A 469 -0.53 -16.53 -2.97
N THR A 470 -0.55 -17.86 -2.89
CA THR A 470 0.43 -18.71 -3.59
C THR A 470 -0.23 -19.87 -4.36
N GLY A 471 0.44 -20.36 -5.40
CA GLY A 471 0.05 -21.56 -6.15
C GLY A 471 -0.03 -22.84 -5.30
N GLY A 472 0.51 -22.83 -4.08
CA GLY A 472 0.38 -23.90 -3.09
C GLY A 472 -0.98 -23.96 -2.37
N GLY A 473 -1.93 -23.08 -2.72
CA GLY A 473 -3.25 -23.01 -2.11
C GLY A 473 -3.24 -22.38 -0.71
N LEU A 474 -2.37 -21.39 -0.51
CA LEU A 474 -2.18 -20.71 0.77
C LEU A 474 -2.32 -19.19 0.61
N VAL A 475 -2.76 -18.53 1.68
CA VAL A 475 -2.73 -17.07 1.82
C VAL A 475 -1.93 -16.71 3.07
N PHE A 476 -0.80 -16.03 2.90
CA PHE A 476 0.02 -15.54 4.01
C PHE A 476 -0.42 -14.13 4.43
N THR A 477 -0.50 -13.91 5.74
CA THR A 477 -0.84 -12.61 6.34
C THR A 477 -0.35 -12.56 7.79
N GLY A 478 -0.75 -11.57 8.60
CA GLY A 478 -0.34 -11.47 9.99
C GLY A 478 -1.32 -10.74 10.90
N LEU A 479 -1.03 -10.81 12.20
CA LEU A 479 -1.79 -10.17 13.27
C LEU A 479 -0.97 -9.10 13.99
N LEU A 480 -1.68 -8.16 14.62
CA LEU A 480 -1.06 -7.11 15.44
C LEU A 480 -0.34 -7.67 16.67
N THR A 481 -0.72 -8.87 17.12
CA THR A 481 -0.11 -9.65 18.20
C THR A 481 1.16 -10.40 17.79
N GLY A 482 1.59 -10.27 16.53
CA GLY A 482 2.89 -10.75 16.04
C GLY A 482 2.89 -12.16 15.46
N GLU A 483 1.73 -12.78 15.33
CA GLU A 483 1.60 -14.01 14.56
C GLU A 483 1.70 -13.71 13.07
N PHE A 484 2.66 -14.34 12.40
CA PHE A 484 2.67 -14.53 10.96
C PHE A 484 1.90 -15.81 10.64
N LEU A 485 0.92 -15.73 9.75
CA LEU A 485 -0.07 -16.77 9.48
C LEU A 485 0.05 -17.30 8.06
N ALA A 486 -0.29 -18.58 7.88
CA ALA A 486 -0.72 -19.12 6.60
C ALA A 486 -2.16 -19.64 6.74
N LEU A 487 -3.04 -19.13 5.90
CA LEU A 487 -4.43 -19.55 5.79
C LEU A 487 -4.58 -20.52 4.61
N ASP A 488 -5.47 -21.50 4.74
CA ASP A 488 -5.96 -22.29 3.62
C ASP A 488 -6.75 -21.38 2.65
N ALA A 489 -6.34 -21.31 1.39
CA ALA A 489 -6.93 -20.39 0.43
C ALA A 489 -8.42 -20.71 0.11
N ALA A 490 -8.85 -21.95 0.31
CA ALA A 490 -10.21 -22.39 0.01
C ALA A 490 -11.16 -22.25 1.21
N THR A 491 -10.66 -22.24 2.45
CA THR A 491 -11.51 -22.22 3.66
C THR A 491 -11.25 -21.05 4.60
N GLY A 492 -10.11 -20.38 4.50
CA GLY A 492 -9.66 -19.34 5.44
C GLY A 492 -9.11 -19.89 6.76
N GLU A 493 -9.06 -21.21 6.95
CA GLU A 493 -8.54 -21.83 8.17
C GLU A 493 -7.04 -21.53 8.34
N THR A 494 -6.62 -21.11 9.53
CA THR A 494 -5.20 -21.01 9.87
C THR A 494 -4.58 -22.39 9.93
N VAL A 495 -3.75 -22.72 8.94
CA VAL A 495 -3.06 -24.03 8.83
C VAL A 495 -1.62 -23.99 9.33
N TRP A 496 -1.07 -22.78 9.53
CA TRP A 496 0.24 -22.58 10.15
C TRP A 496 0.31 -21.17 10.75
N GLN A 497 1.08 -21.04 11.83
CA GLN A 497 1.38 -19.74 12.44
C GLN A 497 2.76 -19.75 13.12
N PHE A 498 3.38 -18.57 13.21
CA PHE A 498 4.61 -18.35 13.95
C PHE A 498 4.65 -16.98 14.61
N GLN A 499 5.15 -16.89 15.84
CA GLN A 499 5.23 -15.64 16.61
C GLN A 499 6.56 -14.92 16.39
N THR A 500 6.53 -13.74 15.74
CA THR A 500 7.71 -12.94 15.35
C THR A 500 8.22 -12.01 16.45
N GLY A 501 7.44 -11.82 17.51
CA GLY A 501 7.78 -11.03 18.70
C GLY A 501 7.34 -9.57 18.66
N SER A 502 6.83 -9.07 17.53
CA SER A 502 6.22 -7.73 17.39
C SER A 502 5.14 -7.77 16.31
N SER A 503 4.31 -6.75 16.18
CA SER A 503 3.19 -6.75 15.22
C SER A 503 3.63 -7.08 13.79
N VAL A 504 2.84 -7.87 13.07
CA VAL A 504 3.01 -8.09 11.64
C VAL A 504 2.04 -7.19 10.89
N ASN A 505 2.57 -6.13 10.28
CA ASN A 505 1.81 -5.07 9.61
C ASN A 505 2.26 -4.83 8.16
N ALA A 506 3.33 -5.52 7.72
CA ALA A 506 3.80 -5.47 6.35
C ALA A 506 3.12 -6.55 5.50
N THR A 507 3.35 -6.49 4.19
CA THR A 507 2.97 -7.58 3.28
C THR A 507 4.15 -8.54 3.17
N ALA A 508 3.87 -9.84 3.24
CA ALA A 508 4.88 -10.86 3.00
C ALA A 508 5.24 -10.94 1.52
N VAL A 509 6.43 -11.46 1.23
CA VAL A 509 6.88 -11.81 -0.12
C VAL A 509 7.35 -13.25 -0.15
N THR A 510 7.29 -13.90 -1.31
CA THR A 510 7.84 -15.25 -1.51
C THR A 510 8.68 -15.28 -2.78
N TYR A 511 9.78 -16.02 -2.73
CA TYR A 511 10.76 -16.11 -3.81
C TYR A 511 11.48 -17.46 -3.74
N THR A 512 12.19 -17.82 -4.81
CA THR A 512 13.13 -18.94 -4.82
C THR A 512 14.58 -18.48 -4.76
N HIS A 513 15.40 -19.23 -4.05
CA HIS A 513 16.84 -19.08 -4.09
C HIS A 513 17.46 -20.47 -4.13
N GLU A 514 18.29 -20.72 -5.15
CA GLU A 514 18.91 -22.03 -5.41
C GLU A 514 17.88 -23.20 -5.45
N GLY A 515 16.69 -22.93 -6.00
CA GLY A 515 15.61 -23.93 -6.14
C GLY A 515 14.80 -24.21 -4.87
N ARG A 516 15.04 -23.48 -3.78
CA ARG A 516 14.24 -23.55 -2.55
C ARG A 516 13.36 -22.31 -2.42
N GLN A 517 12.08 -22.51 -2.13
CA GLN A 517 11.12 -21.46 -1.86
C GLN A 517 11.26 -20.93 -0.43
N TYR A 518 11.25 -19.62 -0.32
CA TYR A 518 11.28 -18.86 0.91
C TYR A 518 10.04 -17.97 1.00
N VAL A 519 9.59 -17.70 2.22
CA VAL A 519 8.56 -16.70 2.52
C VAL A 519 9.13 -15.75 3.56
N THR A 520 9.06 -14.45 3.31
CA THR A 520 9.64 -13.42 4.17
C THR A 520 8.59 -12.38 4.55
N VAL A 521 8.63 -11.92 5.80
CA VAL A 521 7.79 -10.82 6.28
C VAL A 521 8.59 -9.88 7.17
N ALA A 522 8.30 -8.58 7.06
CA ALA A 522 8.79 -7.58 8.02
C ALA A 522 7.80 -7.44 9.18
N SER A 523 8.34 -7.41 10.40
CA SER A 523 7.57 -7.36 11.65
C SER A 523 8.12 -6.24 12.53
N GLY A 524 7.22 -5.44 13.08
CA GLY A 524 7.52 -4.31 13.95
C GLY A 524 6.30 -3.42 14.17
N LEU A 525 5.96 -3.19 15.44
CA LEU A 525 4.85 -2.33 15.84
C LEU A 525 4.98 -0.90 15.29
N GLY A 526 3.99 -0.47 14.53
CA GLY A 526 3.81 0.90 14.07
C GLY A 526 2.67 1.02 13.05
N GLY A 527 2.47 2.21 12.50
CA GLY A 527 1.24 2.55 11.78
C GLY A 527 0.05 2.79 12.71
N PHE A 528 -1.07 3.26 12.16
CA PHE A 528 -2.20 3.72 12.96
C PHE A 528 -2.82 2.61 13.82
N LEU A 529 -3.15 1.47 13.20
CA LEU A 529 -3.92 0.41 13.84
C LEU A 529 -3.12 -0.31 14.95
N ALA A 530 -1.87 -0.68 14.67
CA ALA A 530 -1.00 -1.32 15.66
C ALA A 530 -0.73 -0.42 16.87
N ASN A 531 -0.46 0.87 16.63
CA ASN A 531 -0.27 1.82 17.73
C ASN A 531 -1.54 2.01 18.57
N ARG A 532 -2.72 1.99 17.93
CA ARG A 532 -4.00 2.17 18.62
C ARG A 532 -4.38 0.96 19.46
N TYR A 533 -4.27 -0.24 18.91
CA TYR A 533 -4.84 -1.44 19.51
C TYR A 533 -3.82 -2.30 20.23
N ALA A 534 -2.55 -2.31 19.81
CA ALA A 534 -1.54 -3.25 20.30
C ALA A 534 -0.38 -2.62 21.10
N ALA A 535 -0.20 -1.28 21.08
CA ALA A 535 0.96 -0.64 21.73
C ALA A 535 1.08 -0.87 23.24
N ALA A 536 -0.03 -1.18 23.93
CA ALA A 536 -0.02 -1.48 25.36
C ALA A 536 0.48 -2.89 25.68
N THR A 537 0.39 -3.83 24.72
CA THR A 537 0.63 -5.27 24.93
C THR A 537 1.79 -5.81 24.09
N MET A 538 2.14 -5.12 23.00
CA MET A 538 3.15 -5.56 22.05
C MET A 538 4.40 -4.70 22.09
N PRO A 539 5.61 -5.30 22.12
CA PRO A 539 6.84 -4.53 22.15
C PRO A 539 7.16 -3.92 20.78
N THR A 540 7.83 -2.77 20.80
CA THR A 540 8.49 -2.21 19.62
C THR A 540 9.72 -3.03 19.24
N GLY A 541 10.08 -3.03 17.95
CA GLY A 541 11.31 -3.64 17.45
C GLY A 541 11.13 -4.19 16.05
N GLY A 542 11.79 -3.56 15.07
CA GLY A 542 11.74 -3.97 13.67
C GLY A 542 12.69 -5.13 13.36
N SER A 543 12.16 -6.18 12.74
CA SER A 543 12.93 -7.32 12.22
C SER A 543 12.32 -7.89 10.94
N VAL A 544 13.17 -8.46 10.10
CA VAL A 544 12.78 -9.25 8.93
C VAL A 544 12.92 -10.73 9.29
N TRP A 545 11.88 -11.49 9.02
CA TRP A 545 11.80 -12.93 9.29
C TRP A 545 11.64 -13.69 7.99
N THR A 546 12.49 -14.70 7.78
CA THR A 546 12.47 -15.53 6.57
C THR A 546 12.31 -17.00 6.93
N PHE A 547 11.38 -17.64 6.26
CA PHE A 547 10.92 -18.99 6.51
C PHE A 547 11.09 -19.87 5.27
N ALA A 548 11.36 -21.16 5.46
CA ALA A 548 11.36 -22.16 4.41
C ALA A 548 11.18 -23.58 4.98
N LEU A 549 10.85 -24.55 4.12
CA LEU A 549 10.84 -25.96 4.50
C LEU A 549 12.28 -26.42 4.73
N MET A 550 12.55 -27.12 5.83
CA MET A 550 13.86 -27.75 6.05
C MET A 550 14.09 -28.87 5.01
N PRO A 551 15.32 -29.00 4.48
CA PRO A 551 15.69 -30.09 3.57
C PRO A 551 15.44 -31.49 4.11
#